data_AF-A0A089I572-F1
#
_entry.id   AF-A0A089I572-F1
#
_cell.length_a   1.000
_cell.length_b   1.000
_cell.length_c   1.000
_cell.angle_alpha   90.00
_cell.angle_beta   90.00
_cell.angle_gamma   90.00
#
_symmetry.space_group_name_H-M   'P 1'
#
loop_
_entity.id
_entity.type
_entity.pdbx_description
1 polymer ?
#
loop_
_entity_poly.entity_id
_entity_poly.type
_entity_poly.pdbx_seq_one_letter_code
_entity_poly.pdbx_strand_id
1 'polypeptide(L)'
;MTRKLGNEGLEVSALGLGTMMMPDNEESVDTIRGSLELGVTLFDTADLYGEEYLLGRFGGNEKLLGRALKGRRDKAVIATKFGVTHTH
;
A
#
# COMPACT_ATOMS: atom_id res chain seq x y z
N MET A 1 16.61 -8.59 -4.38
CA MET A 1 16.40 -10.05 -4.52
C MET A 1 14.92 -10.34 -4.34
N THR A 2 14.28 -11.03 -5.28
CA THR A 2 12.85 -11.37 -5.20
C THR A 2 12.61 -12.69 -4.45
N ARG A 3 11.36 -12.93 -4.04
CA ARG A 3 10.84 -14.16 -3.43
C ARG A 3 9.53 -14.52 -4.10
N LYS A 4 9.28 -15.82 -4.25
CA LYS A 4 7.96 -16.31 -4.66
C LYS A 4 6.99 -16.21 -3.50
N LEU A 5 5.84 -15.60 -3.72
CA LEU A 5 4.73 -15.51 -2.76
C LEU A 5 3.63 -16.47 -3.19
N GLY A 6 3.38 -17.49 -2.38
CA GLY A 6 2.44 -18.57 -2.73
C GLY A 6 2.97 -19.49 -3.83
N ASN A 7 2.06 -20.25 -4.45
CA ASN A 7 2.40 -21.30 -5.42
C ASN A 7 2.10 -20.91 -6.88
N GLU A 8 1.53 -19.73 -7.12
CA GLU A 8 1.09 -19.28 -8.45
C GLU A 8 2.14 -18.44 -9.19
N GLY A 9 3.37 -18.39 -8.67
CA GLY A 9 4.49 -17.73 -9.36
C GLY A 9 4.54 -16.20 -9.20
N LEU A 10 3.77 -15.62 -8.29
CA LEU A 10 3.89 -14.19 -7.96
C LEU A 10 5.27 -13.92 -7.33
N GLU A 11 6.04 -13.01 -7.92
CA GLU A 11 7.33 -12.60 -7.39
C GLU A 11 7.27 -11.22 -6.75
N VAL A 12 7.81 -11.11 -5.54
CA VAL A 12 7.83 -9.87 -4.75
C VAL A 12 9.21 -9.63 -4.15
N SER A 13 9.49 -8.41 -3.74
CA SER A 13 10.64 -8.12 -2.88
C SER A 13 10.57 -8.91 -1.57
N ALA A 14 11.73 -9.30 -1.04
CA ALA A 14 11.78 -10.02 0.24
C ALA A 14 11.25 -9.20 1.43
N LEU A 15 11.28 -7.87 1.33
CA LEU A 15 10.66 -6.93 2.27
C LEU A 15 9.47 -6.25 1.59
N GLY A 16 8.36 -6.09 2.31
CA GLY A 16 7.22 -5.28 1.88
C GLY A 16 7.08 -4.02 2.72
N LEU A 17 6.31 -3.05 2.23
CA LEU A 17 5.97 -1.82 2.94
C LEU A 17 4.49 -1.83 3.34
N GLY A 18 4.21 -1.82 4.65
CA GLY A 18 2.86 -1.64 5.18
C GLY A 18 2.51 -0.16 5.29
N THR A 19 1.31 0.22 4.83
CA THR A 19 0.88 1.62 4.78
C THR A 19 -0.01 2.03 5.96
N MET A 20 -0.40 1.11 6.85
CA MET A 20 -1.43 1.34 7.88
C MET A 20 -1.27 2.63 8.70
N MET A 21 -0.04 2.95 9.12
CA MET A 21 0.26 4.09 9.99
C MET A 21 0.81 5.30 9.22
N MET A 22 0.80 5.28 7.88
CA MET A 22 1.32 6.37 7.09
C MET A 22 0.29 7.52 7.03
N PRO A 23 0.62 8.72 7.54
CA PRO A 23 -0.25 9.87 7.41
C PRO A 23 -0.35 10.33 5.94
N ASP A 24 -1.46 10.96 5.57
CA ASP A 24 -1.61 11.54 4.24
C ASP A 24 -0.79 12.84 4.10
N ASN A 25 0.50 12.69 3.82
CA ASN A 25 1.44 13.80 3.62
C ASN A 25 2.51 13.48 2.55
N GLU A 26 3.30 14.48 2.18
CA GLU A 26 4.36 14.32 1.17
C GLU A 26 5.51 13.42 1.66
N GLU A 27 5.82 13.40 2.96
CA GLU A 27 6.85 12.51 3.50
C GLU A 27 6.49 11.03 3.29
N SER A 28 5.22 10.66 3.46
CA SER A 28 4.75 9.31 3.18
C SER A 28 4.79 8.99 1.69
N VAL A 29 4.46 9.97 0.83
CA VAL A 29 4.61 9.83 -0.62
C VAL A 29 6.07 9.56 -1.00
N ASP A 30 7.00 10.32 -0.45
CA ASP A 30 8.42 10.18 -0.71
C ASP A 30 8.99 8.88 -0.12
N THR A 31 8.50 8.45 1.05
CA THR A 31 8.84 7.15 1.64
C THR A 31 8.42 6.00 0.72
N ILE A 32 7.19 6.03 0.19
CA ILE A 32 6.70 5.01 -0.76
C ILE A 32 7.58 5.01 -2.01
N ARG A 33 7.88 6.19 -2.58
CA ARG A 33 8.72 6.31 -3.78
C ARG A 33 10.15 5.82 -3.54
N GLY A 34 10.76 6.23 -2.42
CA GLY A 34 12.10 5.81 -2.03
C GLY A 34 12.19 4.31 -1.79
N SER A 35 11.17 3.70 -1.17
CA SER A 35 11.13 2.24 -1.00
C SER A 35 11.14 1.51 -2.36
N LEU A 36 10.39 2.03 -3.34
CA LEU A 36 10.34 1.50 -4.69
C LEU A 36 11.70 1.63 -5.40
N GLU A 37 12.39 2.75 -5.22
CA GLU A 37 13.75 2.99 -5.73
C GLU A 37 14.78 2.04 -5.09
N LEU A 38 14.58 1.66 -3.83
CA LEU A 38 15.39 0.67 -3.11
C LEU A 38 15.01 -0.79 -3.44
N GLY A 39 14.04 -1.01 -4.32
CA GLY A 39 13.63 -2.33 -4.80
C GLY A 39 12.58 -3.04 -3.96
N VAL A 40 11.86 -2.32 -3.08
CA VAL A 40 10.62 -2.81 -2.48
C VAL A 40 9.53 -2.77 -3.54
N THR A 41 8.94 -3.93 -3.84
CA THR A 41 7.85 -4.06 -4.82
C THR A 41 6.53 -4.43 -4.17
N LEU A 42 6.52 -5.01 -2.97
CA LEU A 42 5.28 -5.37 -2.26
C LEU A 42 4.80 -4.24 -1.34
N PHE A 43 3.58 -3.77 -1.55
CA PHE A 43 2.91 -2.76 -0.74
C PHE A 43 1.63 -3.34 -0.15
N ASP A 44 1.46 -3.21 1.16
CA ASP A 44 0.30 -3.69 1.91
C ASP A 44 -0.55 -2.50 2.38
N THR A 45 -1.84 -2.51 2.03
CA THR A 45 -2.84 -1.50 2.40
C THR A 45 -4.18 -2.15 2.77
N ALA A 46 -5.19 -1.35 3.08
CA ALA A 46 -6.58 -1.77 3.23
C ALA A 46 -7.53 -0.60 2.98
N ASP A 47 -8.79 -0.89 2.67
CA ASP A 47 -9.87 0.09 2.60
C ASP A 47 -10.08 0.85 3.93
N LEU A 48 -9.79 0.20 5.07
CA LEU A 48 -9.86 0.83 6.40
C LEU A 48 -8.66 1.71 6.77
N TYR A 49 -7.54 1.63 6.06
CA TYR A 49 -6.35 2.36 6.45
C TYR A 49 -6.48 3.85 6.07
N GLY A 50 -6.10 4.73 7.00
CA GLY A 50 -6.14 6.19 6.86
C GLY A 50 -7.02 6.85 7.90
N GLU A 51 -6.78 8.14 8.13
CA GLU A 51 -7.56 8.94 9.09
C GLU A 51 -9.03 9.06 8.69
N GLU A 52 -9.34 8.87 7.40
CA GLU A 52 -10.69 8.84 6.85
C GLU A 52 -11.60 7.81 7.55
N TYR A 53 -11.02 6.72 8.06
CA TYR A 53 -11.79 5.72 8.81
C TYR A 53 -12.43 6.30 10.07
N LEU A 54 -11.75 7.24 10.74
CA LEU A 54 -12.29 7.96 11.92
C LEU A 54 -13.51 8.83 11.56
N LEU A 55 -13.66 9.16 10.27
CA LEU A 55 -14.77 9.94 9.72
C LEU A 55 -15.84 9.05 9.07
N GLY A 56 -15.78 7.73 9.26
CA GLY A 56 -16.72 6.79 8.65
C GLY A 56 -16.54 6.67 7.13
N ARG A 57 -15.31 6.84 6.63
CA ARG A 57 -14.96 6.75 5.21
C ARG A 57 -13.85 5.73 5.00
N PHE A 58 -13.79 5.17 3.79
CA PHE A 58 -12.77 4.20 3.41
C PHE A 58 -11.83 4.74 2.32
N GLY A 59 -10.67 4.09 2.18
CA GLY A 59 -9.72 4.25 1.09
C GLY A 59 -8.68 5.35 1.29
N GLY A 60 -8.41 5.80 2.52
CA GLY A 60 -7.42 6.85 2.80
C GLY A 60 -6.02 6.50 2.31
N ASN A 61 -5.43 5.43 2.87
CA ASN A 61 -4.10 4.98 2.46
C ASN A 61 -4.07 4.36 1.06
N GLU A 62 -5.20 3.88 0.52
CA GLU A 62 -5.28 3.48 -0.89
C GLU A 62 -5.10 4.68 -1.83
N LYS A 63 -5.70 5.83 -1.49
CA LYS A 63 -5.51 7.09 -2.23
C LYS A 63 -4.09 7.62 -2.10
N LEU A 64 -3.51 7.60 -0.89
CA LEU A 64 -2.11 7.97 -0.67
C LEU A 64 -1.17 7.11 -1.52
N LEU A 65 -1.34 5.79 -1.49
CA LEU A 65 -0.55 4.84 -2.29
C LEU A 65 -0.73 5.09 -3.79
N GLY A 66 -1.97 5.33 -4.24
CA GLY A 66 -2.28 5.70 -5.63
C GLY A 66 -1.58 6.98 -6.08
N ARG A 67 -1.53 8.01 -5.23
CA ARG A 67 -0.81 9.27 -5.49
C ARG A 67 0.70 9.03 -5.61
N ALA A 68 1.27 8.23 -4.71
CA ALA A 68 2.69 7.94 -4.69
C ALA A 68 3.15 7.10 -5.91
N LEU A 69 2.34 6.14 -6.35
CA LEU A 69 2.64 5.22 -7.46
C LEU A 69 2.25 5.74 -8.85
N LYS A 70 1.70 6.95 -8.97
CA LYS A 70 1.32 7.53 -10.28
C LYS A 70 2.53 7.54 -11.23
N GLY A 71 2.36 6.90 -12.40
CA GLY A 71 3.42 6.74 -13.41
C GLY A 71 4.45 5.65 -13.12
N ARG A 72 4.28 4.86 -12.06
CA ARG A 72 5.19 3.77 -11.64
C ARG A 72 4.45 2.52 -11.16
N ARG A 73 3.16 2.40 -11.50
CA ARG A 73 2.26 1.36 -11.00
C ARG A 73 2.73 -0.04 -11.37
N ASP A 74 3.31 -0.20 -12.55
CA ASP A 74 3.87 -1.44 -13.09
C ASP A 74 4.97 -2.05 -12.22
N LYS A 75 5.64 -1.23 -11.40
CA LYS A 75 6.71 -1.68 -10.50
C LYS A 75 6.22 -2.20 -9.14
N ALA A 76 4.94 -2.06 -8.84
CA ALA A 76 4.35 -2.37 -7.55
C ALA A 76 3.41 -3.58 -7.61
N VAL A 77 3.54 -4.46 -6.63
CA VAL A 77 2.55 -5.47 -6.25
C VAL A 77 1.81 -4.93 -5.04
N ILE A 78 0.49 -4.79 -5.14
CA ILE A 78 -0.33 -4.19 -4.09
C ILE A 78 -1.23 -5.27 -3.51
N ALA A 79 -1.09 -5.51 -2.21
CA ALA A 79 -2.03 -6.28 -1.41
C ALA A 79 -2.98 -5.30 -0.71
N THR A 80 -4.28 -5.41 -0.97
CA THR A 80 -5.31 -4.68 -0.21
C THR A 80 -6.22 -5.67 0.52
N LYS A 81 -7.00 -5.16 1.47
CA LYS A 81 -7.90 -5.92 2.33
C LYS A 81 -9.23 -5.20 2.40
N PHE A 82 -10.30 -5.97 2.55
CA PHE A 82 -11.67 -5.51 2.68
C PHE A 82 -12.47 -6.44 3.59
N GLY A 83 -13.69 -6.04 3.95
CA GLY A 83 -14.66 -6.90 4.64
C GLY A 83 -15.11 -6.39 6.01
N VAL A 84 -14.48 -5.33 6.53
CA VAL A 84 -15.03 -4.59 7.66
C VAL A 84 -16.07 -3.61 7.15
N THR A 85 -17.22 -3.57 7.82
CA THR A 85 -18.34 -2.68 7.47
C THR A 85 -18.68 -1.84 8.68
N HIS A 86 -19.28 -0.67 8.44
CA HIS A 86 -19.90 0.08 9.52
C HIS A 86 -21.07 -0.74 10.06
N THR A 87 -20.98 -1.20 11.31
CA THR A 87 -22.14 -1.70 12.04
C THR A 87 -22.99 -0.51 12.45
N HIS A 88 -24.25 -0.51 12.01
CA HIS A 88 -25.30 0.33 12.60
C HIS A 88 -25.65 -0.14 14.01
#